data_AF-A0AAF0XW34-F1
#
_entry.id   AF-A0AAF0XW34-F1
#
_cell.length_a   1.000
_cell.length_b   1.000
_cell.length_c   1.000
_cell.angle_alpha   90.00
_cell.angle_beta   90.00
_cell.angle_gamma   90.00
#
_symmetry.space_group_name_H-M   'P 1'
#
loop_
_entity.id
_entity.type
_entity.pdbx_description
1 polymer ?
#
loop_
_entity_poly.entity_id
_entity_poly.type
_entity_poly.pdbx_seq_one_letter_code
_entity_poly.pdbx_strand_id
1 'polypeptide(L)'
;MHKSRFKAEYYSKYDNDEERLRNRPQSIPLEKFKILLQYWGHEKIKSTAAKNSNNRRKVIDTHTAGRKSFAQIGNEMKKNQSTPDTPTKADIYPKTRQGHDKKIIMNVEYVHAAILGPLLKRTLRRTMKRTMKRTMTKTLRKTMRLKKQQIQKK
;
A
#
# COMPACT_ATOMS: atom_id res chain seq x y z
N MET A 1 2.78 23.04 -19.71
CA MET A 1 1.60 22.38 -19.10
C MET A 1 2.00 21.03 -18.51
N HIS A 2 1.58 20.69 -17.28
CA HIS A 2 1.93 19.39 -16.67
C HIS A 2 1.03 18.25 -17.21
N LYS A 3 1.55 17.02 -17.32
CA LYS A 3 0.86 15.85 -17.92
C LYS A 3 -0.51 15.56 -17.28
N SER A 4 -0.64 15.73 -15.96
CA SER A 4 -1.92 15.52 -15.26
C SER A 4 -2.99 16.53 -15.64
N ARG A 5 -2.62 17.82 -15.71
CA ARG A 5 -3.52 18.90 -16.13
C ARG A 5 -3.94 18.72 -17.58
N PHE A 6 -3.01 18.29 -18.43
CA PHE A 6 -3.29 17.97 -19.83
C PHE A 6 -4.39 16.93 -19.97
N LYS A 7 -4.26 15.80 -19.27
CA LYS A 7 -5.29 14.76 -19.31
C LYS A 7 -6.64 15.26 -18.75
N ALA A 8 -6.61 16.07 -17.70
CA ALA A 8 -7.84 16.62 -17.11
C ALA A 8 -8.60 17.50 -18.11
N GLU A 9 -7.90 18.41 -18.78
CA GLU A 9 -8.52 19.38 -19.71
C GLU A 9 -8.97 18.75 -21.03
N TYR A 10 -8.20 17.83 -21.60
CA TYR A 10 -8.43 17.34 -22.96
C TYR A 10 -8.97 15.91 -23.07
N TYR A 11 -8.97 15.14 -21.98
CA TYR A 11 -9.51 13.78 -21.97
C TYR A 11 -10.66 13.62 -20.98
N SER A 12 -10.45 13.98 -19.71
CA SER A 12 -11.46 13.76 -18.67
C SER A 12 -12.62 14.75 -18.69
N LYS A 13 -12.47 15.88 -19.39
CA LYS A 13 -13.52 16.91 -19.51
C LYS A 13 -14.66 16.51 -20.46
N TYR A 14 -14.38 15.67 -21.44
CA TYR A 14 -15.32 15.28 -22.49
C TYR A 14 -15.61 13.78 -22.40
N ASP A 15 -16.85 13.38 -22.68
CA ASP A 15 -17.27 11.99 -22.57
C ASP A 15 -16.87 11.18 -23.82
N ASN A 16 -16.96 11.80 -25.00
CA ASN A 16 -16.80 11.14 -26.29
C ASN A 16 -15.48 11.49 -26.97
N ASP A 17 -14.90 10.56 -27.73
CA ASP A 17 -13.64 10.79 -28.46
C ASP A 17 -13.77 11.83 -29.59
N GLU A 18 -14.94 11.96 -30.20
CA GLU A 18 -15.20 12.99 -31.22
C GLU A 18 -15.06 14.40 -30.65
N GLU A 19 -15.62 14.65 -29.46
CA GLU A 19 -15.49 15.94 -28.78
C GLU A 19 -14.06 16.20 -28.34
N ARG A 20 -13.34 15.17 -27.87
CA ARG A 20 -11.92 15.28 -27.51
C ARG A 20 -11.08 15.67 -28.73
N LEU A 21 -11.35 15.08 -29.90
CA LEU A 21 -10.67 15.40 -31.15
C LEU A 21 -10.98 16.81 -31.65
N ARG A 22 -12.24 17.26 -31.55
CA ARG A 22 -12.63 18.64 -31.90
C ARG A 22 -11.95 19.67 -31.00
N ASN A 23 -11.78 19.35 -29.71
CA ASN A 23 -11.14 20.22 -28.72
C ASN A 23 -9.62 19.93 -28.55
N ARG A 24 -8.98 19.31 -29.54
CA ARG A 24 -7.54 19.02 -29.50
C ARG A 24 -6.73 20.32 -29.37
N PRO A 25 -5.73 20.38 -28.48
CA PRO A 25 -4.84 21.53 -28.41
C PRO A 25 -4.00 21.64 -29.69
N GLN A 26 -3.90 22.87 -30.24
CA GLN A 26 -3.19 23.13 -31.49
C GLN A 26 -1.69 22.82 -31.44
N SER A 27 -1.10 22.84 -30.24
CA SER A 27 0.32 22.52 -30.03
C SER A 27 0.68 21.04 -30.24
N ILE A 28 -0.31 20.14 -30.32
CA ILE A 28 -0.07 18.70 -30.47
C ILE A 28 -0.58 18.23 -31.84
N PRO A 29 0.27 17.57 -32.64
CA PRO A 29 -0.17 16.97 -33.90
C PRO A 29 -1.31 15.97 -33.71
N LEU A 30 -2.22 15.90 -34.69
CA LEU A 30 -3.40 15.02 -34.65
C LEU A 30 -3.04 13.58 -34.29
N GLU A 31 -2.01 13.07 -34.96
CA GLU A 31 -1.57 11.68 -34.83
C GLU A 31 -1.11 11.35 -33.40
N LYS A 32 -0.34 12.26 -32.79
CA LYS A 32 0.10 12.11 -31.40
C LYS A 32 -1.08 12.16 -30.43
N PHE A 33 -2.07 12.99 -30.70
CA PHE A 33 -3.25 13.08 -29.85
C PHE A 33 -4.13 11.82 -29.94
N LYS A 34 -4.32 11.26 -31.13
CA LYS A 34 -5.02 9.97 -31.31
C LYS A 34 -4.37 8.84 -30.50
N ILE A 35 -3.04 8.74 -30.52
CA ILE A 35 -2.28 7.77 -29.72
C ILE A 35 -2.55 7.96 -28.21
N LEU A 36 -2.65 9.20 -27.74
CA LEU A 36 -2.96 9.50 -26.34
C LEU A 36 -4.39 9.07 -25.97
N LEU A 37 -5.37 9.33 -26.84
CA LEU A 37 -6.76 8.88 -26.64
C LEU A 37 -6.83 7.36 -26.54
N GLN A 38 -6.20 6.66 -27.47
CA GLN A 38 -6.12 5.20 -27.46
C GLN A 38 -5.47 4.68 -26.17
N TYR A 39 -4.36 5.28 -25.75
CA TYR A 39 -3.66 4.90 -24.52
C TYR A 39 -4.53 5.09 -23.27
N TRP A 40 -5.23 6.22 -23.14
CA TRP A 40 -6.09 6.47 -21.97
C TRP A 40 -7.42 5.71 -22.00
N GLY A 41 -7.93 5.39 -23.19
CA GLY A 41 -9.11 4.56 -23.40
C GLY A 41 -8.86 3.08 -23.15
N HIS A 42 -7.61 2.62 -23.24
CA HIS A 42 -7.25 1.22 -23.07
C HIS A 42 -7.59 0.68 -21.67
N GLU A 43 -8.39 -0.39 -21.61
CA GLU A 43 -8.96 -0.93 -20.37
C GLU A 43 -7.92 -1.26 -19.30
N LYS A 44 -6.80 -1.90 -19.70
CA LYS A 44 -5.67 -2.18 -18.80
C LYS A 44 -5.13 -0.92 -18.12
N ILE A 45 -5.05 0.20 -18.85
CA ILE A 45 -4.53 1.47 -18.35
C ILE A 45 -5.53 2.10 -17.39
N LYS A 46 -6.83 2.06 -17.72
CA LYS A 46 -7.91 2.53 -16.82
C LYS A 46 -7.93 1.75 -15.51
N SER A 47 -7.89 0.42 -15.58
CA SER A 47 -7.84 -0.46 -14.41
C SER A 47 -6.61 -0.18 -13.53
N THR A 48 -5.43 -0.02 -14.15
CA THR A 48 -4.19 0.29 -13.44
C THR A 48 -4.25 1.67 -12.78
N ALA A 49 -4.77 2.68 -13.47
CA ALA A 49 -4.94 4.02 -12.94
C ALA A 49 -5.91 4.04 -11.74
N ALA A 50 -7.03 3.31 -11.83
CA ALA A 50 -7.99 3.17 -10.73
C ALA A 50 -7.35 2.48 -9.52
N LYS A 51 -6.62 1.37 -9.72
CA LYS A 51 -5.87 0.69 -8.66
C LYS A 51 -4.85 1.61 -8.01
N ASN A 52 -4.09 2.37 -8.80
CA ASN A 52 -3.09 3.31 -8.29
C ASN A 52 -3.72 4.43 -7.47
N SER A 53 -4.84 4.99 -7.93
CA SER A 53 -5.61 5.99 -7.18
C SER A 53 -6.10 5.42 -5.84
N ASN A 54 -6.69 4.21 -5.86
CA ASN A 54 -7.15 3.52 -4.66
C ASN A 54 -6.00 3.22 -3.68
N ASN A 55 -4.84 2.80 -4.20
CA ASN A 55 -3.64 2.55 -3.37
C ASN A 55 -3.11 3.84 -2.78
N ARG A 56 -3.08 4.94 -3.54
CA ARG A 56 -2.63 6.24 -3.04
C ARG A 56 -3.53 6.77 -1.93
N ARG A 57 -4.85 6.58 -2.02
CA ARG A 57 -5.80 6.94 -0.94
C ARG A 57 -5.60 6.12 0.33
N LYS A 58 -4.97 4.93 0.25
CA LYS A 58 -4.63 4.09 1.40
C LYS A 58 -3.26 4.42 2.01
N VAL A 59 -2.49 5.33 1.42
CA VAL A 59 -1.20 5.75 1.98
C VAL A 59 -1.48 6.65 3.19
N ILE A 60 -1.23 6.11 4.38
CA ILE A 60 -1.50 6.79 5.66
C ILE A 60 -0.20 7.33 6.27
N ASP A 61 0.90 6.58 6.17
CA ASP A 61 2.22 6.92 6.72
C ASP A 61 3.04 7.75 5.71
N THR A 62 2.62 9.00 5.47
CA THR A 62 3.38 9.92 4.61
C THR A 62 4.46 10.61 5.42
N HIS A 63 5.71 10.59 4.93
CA HIS A 63 6.80 11.33 5.54
C HIS A 63 6.66 12.82 5.27
N THR A 64 6.65 13.63 6.33
CA THR A 64 6.39 15.08 6.29
C THR A 64 7.58 15.91 6.76
N ALA A 65 8.68 15.30 7.18
CA ALA A 65 9.84 16.03 7.69
C ALA A 65 10.58 16.89 6.64
N GLY A 66 10.23 16.73 5.36
CA GLY A 66 10.79 17.52 4.26
C GLY A 66 12.31 17.33 4.14
N ARG A 67 13.03 18.45 4.13
CA ARG A 67 14.50 18.48 4.02
C ARG A 67 15.21 18.26 5.36
N LYS A 68 14.49 18.23 6.48
CA LYS A 68 15.09 18.03 7.80
C LYS A 68 15.50 16.58 7.97
N SER A 69 16.74 16.36 8.40
CA SER A 69 17.23 15.02 8.73
C SER A 69 16.69 14.55 10.08
N PHE A 70 16.67 13.23 10.32
CA PHE A 70 16.29 12.68 11.63
C PHE A 70 17.21 13.16 12.76
N ALA A 71 18.49 13.41 12.48
CA ALA A 71 19.43 13.97 13.45
C ALA A 71 19.06 15.42 13.83
N GLN A 72 18.68 16.25 12.84
CA GLN A 72 18.21 17.61 13.10
C GLN A 72 16.94 17.62 13.94
N ILE A 73 15.97 16.76 13.62
CA ILE A 73 14.71 16.62 14.37
C ILE A 73 14.98 16.12 15.79
N GLY A 74 15.88 15.16 15.95
CA GLY A 74 16.32 14.69 17.28
C GLY A 74 16.98 15.81 18.09
N ASN A 75 17.85 16.62 17.48
CA ASN A 75 18.47 17.76 18.16
C ASN A 75 17.45 18.83 18.56
N GLU A 76 16.47 19.13 17.71
CA GLU A 76 15.34 20.02 18.05
C GLU A 76 14.51 19.47 19.21
N MET A 77 14.28 18.15 19.25
CA MET A 77 13.59 17.48 20.35
C MET A 77 14.34 17.62 21.68
N LYS A 78 15.67 17.47 21.68
CA LYS A 78 16.52 17.69 22.85
C LYS A 78 16.43 19.14 23.34
N LYS A 79 16.57 20.12 22.43
CA LYS A 79 16.53 21.55 22.78
C LYS A 79 15.20 21.98 23.41
N ASN A 80 14.09 21.37 22.98
CA ASN A 80 12.75 21.72 23.45
C ASN A 80 12.29 20.92 24.68
N GLN A 81 13.17 20.16 25.35
CA GLN A 81 12.93 19.37 26.57
C GLN A 81 11.67 18.47 26.57
N SER A 82 11.11 18.18 25.40
CA SER A 82 9.86 17.40 25.24
C SER A 82 10.05 15.89 25.40
N THR A 83 11.30 15.42 25.46
CA THR A 83 11.69 14.00 25.37
C THR A 83 13.09 13.79 25.96
N PRO A 84 13.49 12.54 26.30
CA PRO A 84 14.81 12.24 26.87
C PRO A 84 16.00 12.77 26.05
N ASP A 85 17.12 13.00 26.73
CA ASP A 85 18.39 13.59 26.23
C ASP A 85 18.91 12.94 24.94
N THR A 86 18.49 11.70 24.65
CA THR A 86 18.76 11.03 23.38
C THR A 86 17.46 10.45 22.84
N PRO A 87 16.76 11.13 21.92
CA PRO A 87 15.51 10.63 21.37
C PRO A 87 15.77 9.40 20.53
N THR A 88 15.04 8.33 20.81
CA THR A 88 15.11 7.07 20.06
C THR A 88 14.44 7.26 18.70
N LYS A 89 14.74 6.39 17.73
CA LYS A 89 14.04 6.38 16.43
C LYS A 89 12.52 6.29 16.58
N ALA A 90 12.02 5.60 17.61
CA ALA A 90 10.60 5.51 17.94
C ALA A 90 10.02 6.87 18.35
N ASP A 91 10.80 7.72 19.02
CA ASP A 91 10.36 9.05 19.46
C ASP A 91 10.38 10.06 18.29
N ILE A 92 11.36 9.92 17.39
CA ILE A 92 11.52 10.77 16.20
C ILE A 92 10.46 10.44 15.14
N TYR A 93 10.06 9.18 15.03
CA TYR A 93 9.15 8.71 13.98
C TYR A 93 7.81 9.47 13.94
N PRO A 94 7.06 9.65 15.05
CA PRO A 94 5.86 10.47 15.04
C PRO A 94 6.09 11.90 14.51
N LYS A 95 7.19 12.56 14.93
CA LYS A 95 7.49 13.94 14.49
C LYS A 95 7.72 14.04 12.98
N THR A 96 8.32 13.03 12.39
CA THR A 96 8.61 13.01 10.94
C THR A 96 7.39 12.73 10.06
N ARG A 97 6.23 12.43 10.66
CA ARG A 97 4.95 12.16 9.97
C ARG A 97 3.78 13.02 10.46
N GLN A 98 4.07 14.05 11.26
CA GLN A 98 3.10 15.09 11.58
C GLN A 98 2.95 16.01 10.35
N GLY A 99 1.83 15.92 9.65
CA GLY A 99 1.51 16.81 8.53
C GLY A 99 1.34 18.26 8.96
N HIS A 100 1.54 19.18 8.01
CA HIS A 100 1.30 20.62 8.22
C HIS A 100 -0.20 20.94 8.40
N ASP A 101 -1.06 20.09 7.84
CA ASP A 101 -2.49 20.08 8.11
C ASP A 101 -2.77 19.07 9.21
N LYS A 102 -3.34 19.53 10.33
CA LYS A 102 -3.82 18.70 11.46
C LYS A 102 -5.01 17.82 11.07
N LYS A 103 -5.13 17.36 9.83
CA LYS A 103 -6.17 16.41 9.43
C LYS A 103 -5.69 14.99 9.66
N ILE A 104 -6.21 14.49 10.79
CA ILE A 104 -6.33 13.10 11.19
C ILE A 104 -5.04 12.55 11.80
N ILE A 105 -4.90 12.79 13.10
CA ILE A 105 -4.35 11.79 14.01
C ILE A 105 -5.15 10.51 13.73
N MET A 106 -4.58 9.60 12.96
CA MET A 106 -5.16 8.27 12.79
C MET A 106 -5.01 7.60 14.15
N ASN A 107 -6.12 7.54 14.89
CA ASN A 107 -6.23 6.84 16.16
C ASN A 107 -5.41 5.55 16.11
N VAL A 108 -4.58 5.32 17.12
CA VAL A 108 -3.73 4.12 17.24
C VAL A 108 -4.55 2.84 17.01
N GLU A 109 -5.84 2.86 17.37
CA GLU A 109 -6.82 1.81 17.05
C GLU A 109 -6.95 1.51 15.55
N TYR A 110 -7.02 2.51 14.68
CA TYR A 110 -7.20 2.30 13.24
C TYR A 110 -5.95 1.68 12.60
N VAL A 111 -4.74 2.13 12.99
CA VAL A 111 -3.49 1.54 12.50
C VAL A 111 -3.36 0.09 12.98
N HIS A 112 -3.69 -0.19 14.24
CA HIS A 112 -3.74 -1.55 14.79
C HIS A 112 -4.74 -2.43 14.01
N ALA A 113 -5.95 -1.92 13.77
CA ALA A 113 -7.02 -2.67 13.11
C ALA A 113 -6.75 -2.91 11.61
N ALA A 114 -6.23 -1.91 10.90
CA ALA A 114 -6.07 -1.95 9.45
C ALA A 114 -4.79 -2.67 8.99
N ILE A 115 -3.69 -2.56 9.75
CA ILE A 115 -2.39 -3.12 9.35
C ILE A 115 -2.03 -4.37 10.16
N LEU A 116 -2.08 -4.28 11.50
CA LEU A 116 -1.65 -5.37 12.38
C LEU A 116 -2.72 -6.49 12.46
N GLY A 117 -4.00 -6.16 12.43
CA GLY A 117 -5.12 -7.12 12.46
C GLY A 117 -5.06 -8.17 11.33
N PRO A 118 -4.98 -7.77 10.04
CA PRO A 118 -4.86 -8.72 8.93
C PRO A 118 -3.58 -9.56 8.98
N LEU A 119 -2.49 -9.00 9.50
CA LEU A 119 -1.21 -9.70 9.65
C LEU A 119 -1.33 -10.82 10.70
N LEU A 120 -1.89 -10.53 11.88
CA LEU A 120 -2.18 -11.49 12.94
C LEU A 120 -3.14 -12.62 12.47
N LYS A 121 -4.20 -12.26 11.73
CA LYS A 121 -5.10 -13.28 11.15
C LYS A 121 -4.41 -14.15 10.10
N ARG A 122 -3.42 -13.62 9.37
CA ARG A 122 -2.62 -14.40 8.39
C ARG A 122 -1.62 -15.32 9.09
N THR A 123 -0.94 -14.87 10.13
CA THR A 123 0.01 -15.68 10.89
C THR A 123 -0.70 -16.83 11.61
N LEU A 124 -1.81 -16.56 12.30
CA LEU A 124 -2.64 -17.59 12.95
C LEU A 124 -3.13 -18.65 11.95
N ARG A 125 -3.61 -18.24 10.78
CA ARG A 125 -4.01 -19.20 9.73
C ARG A 125 -2.85 -20.05 9.22
N ARG A 126 -1.65 -19.46 9.07
CA ARG A 126 -0.45 -20.19 8.63
C ARG A 126 0.02 -21.18 9.69
N THR A 127 0.03 -20.80 10.97
CA THR A 127 0.44 -21.69 12.06
C THR A 127 -0.55 -22.85 12.21
N MET A 128 -1.85 -22.59 12.21
CA MET A 128 -2.88 -23.64 12.25
C MET A 128 -2.79 -24.61 11.06
N LYS A 129 -2.59 -24.11 9.83
CA LYS A 129 -2.39 -24.99 8.66
C LYS A 129 -1.14 -25.86 8.81
N ARG A 130 -0.03 -25.30 9.33
CA ARG A 130 1.21 -26.06 9.55
C ARG A 130 1.06 -27.12 10.64
N THR A 131 0.41 -26.80 11.76
CA THR A 131 0.22 -27.75 12.86
C THR A 131 -0.71 -28.88 12.45
N MET A 132 -1.83 -28.59 11.79
CA MET A 132 -2.73 -29.63 11.24
C MET A 132 -2.02 -30.52 10.23
N LYS A 133 -1.23 -29.97 9.31
CA LYS A 133 -0.46 -30.78 8.35
C LYS A 133 0.54 -31.70 9.06
N ARG A 134 1.20 -31.22 10.12
CA ARG A 134 2.18 -31.98 10.91
C ARG A 134 1.52 -33.08 11.75
N THR A 135 0.34 -32.82 12.33
CA THR A 135 -0.40 -33.83 13.11
C THR A 135 -0.94 -34.91 12.19
N MET A 136 -1.58 -34.56 11.07
CA MET A 136 -2.11 -35.52 10.10
C MET A 136 -1.01 -36.43 9.54
N THR A 137 0.17 -35.88 9.20
CA THR A 137 1.31 -36.70 8.74
C THR A 137 1.87 -37.61 9.82
N LYS A 138 1.93 -37.16 11.09
CA LYS A 138 2.36 -38.01 12.22
C LYS A 138 1.36 -39.14 12.48
N THR A 139 0.06 -38.85 12.43
CA THR A 139 -1.01 -39.84 12.60
C THR A 139 -0.99 -40.87 11.48
N LEU A 140 -0.91 -40.44 10.22
CA LEU A 140 -0.79 -41.36 9.07
C LEU A 140 0.45 -42.26 9.18
N ARG A 141 1.60 -41.72 9.57
CA ARG A 141 2.81 -42.55 9.79
C ARG A 141 2.60 -43.57 10.91
N LYS A 142 1.94 -43.18 12.00
CA LYS A 142 1.63 -44.08 13.13
C LYS A 142 0.65 -45.18 12.71
N THR A 143 -0.43 -44.85 12.01
CA THR A 143 -1.43 -45.84 11.55
C THR A 143 -0.82 -46.81 10.54
N MET A 144 -0.01 -46.33 9.61
CA MET A 144 0.71 -47.19 8.65
C MET A 144 1.68 -48.15 9.37
N ARG A 145 2.39 -47.68 10.40
CA ARG A 145 3.28 -48.53 11.21
C ARG A 145 2.50 -49.60 11.98
N LEU A 146 1.37 -49.24 12.59
CA LEU A 146 0.51 -50.17 13.32
C LEU A 146 -0.11 -51.22 12.38
N LYS A 147 -0.58 -50.81 11.20
CA LYS A 147 -1.13 -51.73 10.18
C LYS A 147 -0.05 -52.72 9.70
N LYS A 148 1.18 -52.24 9.48
CA LYS A 148 2.33 -53.10 9.14
C LYS A 148 2.63 -54.13 10.24
N GLN A 149 2.56 -53.73 11.52
CA GLN A 149 2.78 -54.64 12.66
C GLN A 149 1.66 -55.67 12.82
N GLN A 150 0.41 -55.33 12.49
CA GLN A 150 -0.71 -56.27 12.53
C GLN A 150 -0.62 -57.32 11.41
N ILE A 151 -0.15 -56.93 10.21
CA ILE A 151 0.07 -57.85 9.09
C ILE A 151 1.19 -58.85 9.39
N GLN A 152 2.24 -58.44 10.11
CA GLN A 152 3.37 -59.31 10.49
C GLN A 152 3.07 -60.25 11.68
N LYS A 153 1.91 -60.11 12.32
CA LYS A 153 1.47 -60.93 13.47
C LYS A 153 0.38 -61.95 13.10
N LYS A 154 0.03 -62.05 11.83
CA LYS A 154 -0.77 -63.13 11.24
C LYS A 154 0.15 -64.03 10.43
#